data_AF-A0A7X5P911-F1
#
_entry.id   AF-A0A7X5P911-F1
#
_cell.length_a   1.000
_cell.length_b   1.000
_cell.length_c   1.000
_cell.angle_alpha   90.00
_cell.angle_beta   90.00
_cell.angle_gamma   90.00
#
_symmetry.space_group_name_H-M   'P 1'
#
loop_
_entity.id
_entity.type
_entity.pdbx_description
1 polymer ?
#
loop_
_entity_poly.entity_id
_entity_poly.type
_entity_poly.pdbx_seq_one_letter_code
_entity_poly.pdbx_strand_id
1 'polypeptide(L)'
;MINLFTKKNSKSKNKSRVIGVPPILILVILLFILILINLQYDNRLYNSKLQEKIYNSMMIKENRLKAYSRSIKLNKGSSSNTCVYFIAEVLRINGESIDDSVCNTTQLLHIMKKDGWKKNKNYKKLKPGDICFTTDENLNKDGIPTHTYIFMGWAEEGKYDYAYICDNQAKDYSGRIYHLRNITKIDTIKGSTKEPFNFFMYKKKGFISKMGGN
;
A
#
# COMPACT_ATOMS: atom_id res chain seq x y z
N MET A 1 -2.19 -16.23 -97.38
CA MET A 1 -2.26 -15.04 -96.51
C MET A 1 -2.58 -15.50 -95.10
N ILE A 2 -1.58 -15.49 -94.22
CA ILE A 2 -1.69 -15.89 -92.82
C ILE A 2 -1.89 -14.61 -92.01
N ASN A 3 -3.00 -14.50 -91.28
CA ASN A 3 -3.20 -13.40 -90.33
C ASN A 3 -3.09 -13.95 -88.91
N LEU A 4 -2.03 -13.55 -88.20
CA LEU A 4 -1.74 -13.93 -86.83
C LEU A 4 -2.73 -13.28 -85.86
N PHE A 5 -3.42 -14.11 -85.08
CA PHE A 5 -4.12 -13.68 -83.88
C PHE A 5 -3.12 -13.32 -82.78
N THR A 6 -2.98 -12.02 -82.48
CA THR A 6 -2.24 -11.56 -81.29
C THR A 6 -3.08 -11.73 -80.03
N LYS A 7 -2.65 -12.65 -79.17
CA LYS A 7 -3.19 -12.92 -77.82
C LYS A 7 -2.89 -11.73 -76.88
N LYS A 8 -3.91 -10.96 -76.49
CA LYS A 8 -3.81 -9.96 -75.41
C LYS A 8 -3.73 -10.68 -74.06
N ASN A 9 -2.56 -10.67 -73.42
CA ASN A 9 -2.40 -11.07 -72.02
C ASN A 9 -3.01 -10.00 -71.10
N SER A 10 -4.07 -10.36 -70.38
CA SER A 10 -4.63 -9.55 -69.30
C SER A 10 -3.74 -9.69 -68.05
N LYS A 11 -2.96 -8.65 -67.72
CA LYS A 11 -2.37 -8.52 -66.38
C LYS A 11 -3.44 -7.99 -65.43
N SER A 12 -4.10 -8.89 -64.71
CA SER A 12 -4.89 -8.55 -63.52
C SER A 12 -3.96 -7.99 -62.45
N LYS A 13 -4.01 -6.66 -62.23
CA LYS A 13 -3.36 -6.01 -61.08
C LYS A 13 -4.26 -6.22 -59.86
N ASN A 14 -4.00 -7.27 -59.09
CA ASN A 14 -4.54 -7.40 -57.74
C ASN A 14 -3.90 -6.31 -56.86
N LYS A 15 -4.53 -5.14 -56.77
CA LYS A 15 -4.24 -4.15 -55.72
C LYS A 15 -4.87 -4.67 -54.43
N SER A 16 -4.04 -5.24 -53.55
CA SER A 16 -4.43 -5.49 -52.17
C SER A 16 -4.91 -4.18 -51.54
N ARG A 17 -6.21 -4.06 -51.32
CA ARG A 17 -6.83 -2.89 -50.70
C ARG A 17 -6.45 -2.95 -49.21
N VAL A 18 -5.40 -2.24 -48.83
CA VAL A 18 -5.05 -2.04 -47.41
C VAL A 18 -6.17 -1.16 -46.84
N ILE A 19 -7.11 -1.77 -46.13
CA ILE A 19 -8.16 -1.06 -45.41
C ILE A 19 -7.46 -0.37 -44.24
N GLY A 20 -7.13 0.92 -44.41
CA GLY A 20 -6.54 1.73 -43.35
C GLY A 20 -7.49 1.78 -42.17
N VAL A 21 -6.95 1.58 -40.96
CA VAL A 21 -7.72 1.74 -39.72
C VAL A 21 -8.16 3.21 -39.62
N PRO A 22 -9.45 3.50 -39.39
CA PRO A 22 -9.91 4.88 -39.25
C PRO A 22 -9.18 5.58 -38.10
N PRO A 23 -8.80 6.87 -38.23
CA PRO A 23 -8.08 7.61 -37.18
C PRO A 23 -8.80 7.60 -35.83
N ILE A 24 -10.14 7.62 -35.86
CA ILE A 24 -11.00 7.56 -34.67
C ILE A 24 -10.82 6.22 -33.93
N LEU A 25 -10.71 5.11 -34.66
CA LEU A 25 -10.54 3.79 -34.06
C LEU A 25 -9.15 3.65 -33.40
N ILE A 26 -8.12 4.27 -33.98
CA ILE A 26 -6.78 4.35 -33.38
C ILE A 26 -6.82 5.14 -32.06
N LEU A 27 -7.51 6.28 -32.03
CA LEU A 27 -7.70 7.09 -30.82
C LEU A 27 -8.41 6.32 -29.70
N VAL A 28 -9.48 5.59 -30.03
CA VAL A 28 -10.20 4.76 -29.05
C VAL A 28 -9.31 3.64 -28.49
N ILE A 29 -8.52 2.98 -29.34
CA ILE A 29 -7.57 1.94 -28.92
C ILE A 29 -6.49 2.53 -27.99
N LEU A 30 -5.92 3.69 -28.32
CA LEU A 30 -4.93 4.36 -27.47
C LEU A 30 -5.51 4.75 -26.11
N LEU A 31 -6.75 5.27 -26.08
CA LEU A 31 -7.43 5.61 -24.84
C LEU A 31 -7.69 4.36 -23.97
N PHE A 32 -8.10 3.26 -24.59
CA PHE A 32 -8.29 1.99 -23.91
C PHE A 32 -6.97 1.43 -23.35
N ILE A 33 -5.88 1.51 -24.11
CA ILE A 33 -4.53 1.14 -23.65
C ILE A 33 -4.10 1.99 -22.45
N LEU A 34 -4.31 3.31 -22.49
CA LEU A 34 -4.04 4.23 -21.37
C LEU A 34 -4.83 3.84 -20.11
N ILE A 35 -6.11 3.52 -20.26
CA ILE A 35 -6.97 3.05 -19.16
C ILE A 35 -6.44 1.73 -18.58
N LEU A 36 -6.05 0.76 -19.43
CA LEU A 36 -5.47 -0.51 -19.00
C LEU A 36 -4.13 -0.31 -18.27
N ILE A 37 -3.26 0.58 -18.76
CA ILE A 37 -1.98 0.90 -18.12
C ILE A 37 -2.23 1.49 -16.73
N ASN A 38 -3.14 2.46 -16.60
CA ASN A 38 -3.49 3.06 -15.32
C ASN A 38 -4.07 2.03 -14.33
N LEU A 39 -5.01 1.19 -14.79
CA LEU A 39 -5.55 0.08 -14.00
C LEU A 39 -4.46 -0.90 -13.55
N GLN A 40 -3.47 -1.19 -14.40
CA GLN A 40 -2.35 -2.07 -14.04
C GLN A 40 -1.37 -1.39 -13.07
N TYR A 41 -1.20 -0.07 -13.17
CA TYR A 41 -0.33 0.72 -12.29
C TYR A 41 -0.90 0.80 -10.87
N ASP A 42 -2.18 1.17 -10.73
CA ASP A 42 -2.89 1.11 -9.45
C ASP A 42 -2.90 -0.32 -8.90
N ASN A 43 -2.98 -1.31 -9.79
CA ASN A 43 -2.91 -2.69 -9.36
C ASN A 43 -1.55 -3.11 -8.79
N ARG A 44 -0.48 -2.43 -9.17
CA ARG A 44 0.86 -2.65 -8.64
C ARG A 44 1.13 -1.87 -7.36
N LEU A 45 0.54 -0.69 -7.21
CA LEU A 45 0.89 0.23 -6.12
C LEU A 45 0.44 -0.26 -4.74
N TYR A 46 -0.77 -0.82 -4.62
CA TYR A 46 -1.33 -1.24 -3.32
C TYR A 46 -1.58 -2.74 -3.23
N ASN A 47 -1.54 -3.28 -2.01
CA ASN A 47 -1.86 -4.69 -1.74
C ASN A 47 -3.37 -4.99 -1.76
N SER A 48 -4.23 -4.02 -1.43
CA SER A 48 -5.68 -4.08 -1.62
C SER A 48 -6.32 -2.69 -1.58
N LYS A 49 -7.64 -2.62 -1.78
CA LYS A 49 -8.41 -1.38 -1.61
C LYS A 49 -8.31 -0.80 -0.20
N LEU A 50 -8.15 -1.64 0.83
CA LEU A 50 -7.97 -1.16 2.20
C LEU A 50 -6.62 -0.45 2.36
N GLN A 51 -5.53 -1.02 1.84
CA GLN A 51 -4.21 -0.37 1.88
C GLN A 51 -4.21 0.96 1.13
N GLU A 52 -4.89 1.04 -0.02
CA GLU A 52 -5.10 2.30 -0.74
C GLU A 52 -5.85 3.33 0.11
N LYS A 53 -6.97 2.93 0.75
CA LYS A 53 -7.72 3.80 1.67
C LYS A 53 -6.85 4.30 2.82
N ILE A 54 -6.12 3.39 3.48
CA ILE A 54 -5.20 3.72 4.58
C ILE A 54 -4.17 4.74 4.11
N TYR A 55 -3.50 4.49 2.98
CA TYR A 55 -2.50 5.41 2.43
C TYR A 55 -3.10 6.78 2.13
N ASN A 56 -4.20 6.86 1.37
CA ASN A 56 -4.86 8.11 1.02
C ASN A 56 -5.33 8.88 2.27
N SER A 57 -5.90 8.15 3.26
CA SER A 57 -6.31 8.72 4.54
C SER A 57 -5.11 9.31 5.29
N MET A 58 -3.99 8.60 5.33
CA MET A 58 -2.77 9.02 6.02
C MET A 58 -1.98 10.10 5.28
N MET A 59 -2.29 10.39 4.01
CA MET A 59 -1.79 11.58 3.32
C MET A 59 -2.45 12.88 3.83
N ILE A 60 -3.67 12.79 4.36
CA ILE A 60 -4.44 13.93 4.90
C ILE A 60 -4.01 14.22 6.34
N LYS A 61 -3.60 15.47 6.61
CA LYS A 61 -3.06 15.88 7.92
C LYS A 61 -4.10 15.75 9.03
N GLU A 62 -5.34 16.11 8.75
CA GLU A 62 -6.45 16.12 9.69
C GLU A 62 -6.78 14.70 10.16
N ASN A 63 -6.73 13.71 9.25
CA ASN A 63 -6.90 12.30 9.59
C ASN A 63 -5.76 11.78 10.49
N ARG A 64 -4.52 12.17 10.20
CA ARG A 64 -3.37 11.85 11.08
C ARG A 64 -3.57 12.42 12.48
N LEU A 65 -3.94 13.70 12.58
CA LEU A 65 -4.20 14.36 13.87
C LEU A 65 -5.38 13.73 14.60
N LYS A 66 -6.46 13.37 13.90
CA LYS A 66 -7.60 12.65 14.47
C LYS A 66 -7.17 11.32 15.07
N ALA A 67 -6.41 10.51 14.32
CA ALA A 67 -5.90 9.24 14.80
C ALA A 67 -4.99 9.40 16.03
N TYR A 68 -4.08 10.37 15.98
CA TYR A 68 -3.16 10.67 17.08
C TYR A 68 -3.89 11.11 18.35
N SER A 69 -4.75 12.12 18.26
CA SER A 69 -5.51 12.64 19.41
C SER A 69 -6.45 11.60 20.01
N ARG A 70 -7.10 10.79 19.17
CA ARG A 70 -7.96 9.69 19.64
C ARG A 70 -7.16 8.61 20.34
N SER A 71 -5.95 8.29 19.86
CA SER A 71 -5.07 7.32 20.51
C SER A 71 -4.68 7.75 21.93
N ILE A 72 -4.40 9.05 22.13
CA ILE A 72 -4.10 9.64 23.44
C ILE A 72 -5.33 9.58 24.35
N LYS A 73 -6.51 9.92 23.82
CA LYS A 73 -7.77 9.87 24.58
C LYS A 73 -8.07 8.45 25.08
N LEU A 74 -7.91 7.44 24.23
CA LEU A 74 -8.11 6.03 24.61
C LEU A 74 -7.09 5.58 25.66
N ASN A 75 -5.88 6.13 25.63
CA ASN A 75 -4.82 5.86 26.59
C ASN A 75 -4.83 6.82 27.80
N LYS A 76 -6.02 7.23 28.25
CA LYS A 76 -6.21 8.04 29.46
C LYS A 76 -5.40 9.35 29.48
N GLY A 77 -5.19 9.96 28.31
CA GLY A 77 -4.46 11.23 28.16
C GLY A 77 -2.95 11.09 27.94
N SER A 78 -2.40 9.87 27.95
CA SER A 78 -0.96 9.64 27.72
C SER A 78 -0.66 9.34 26.25
N SER A 79 0.39 9.96 25.70
CA SER A 79 0.90 9.66 24.34
C SER A 79 1.91 8.52 24.30
N SER A 80 2.36 8.02 25.45
CA SER A 80 3.30 6.91 25.53
C SER A 80 2.61 5.59 25.21
N ASN A 81 3.27 4.74 24.41
CA ASN A 81 2.82 3.38 24.06
C ASN A 81 1.44 3.32 23.38
N THR A 82 1.06 4.36 22.62
CA THR A 82 -0.22 4.43 21.90
C THR A 82 -0.16 3.92 20.46
N CYS A 83 0.90 3.22 20.05
CA CYS A 83 1.08 2.78 18.66
C CYS A 83 -0.09 1.94 18.15
N VAL A 84 -0.59 1.02 18.97
CA VAL A 84 -1.71 0.15 18.61
C VAL A 84 -3.02 0.92 18.61
N TYR A 85 -3.26 1.82 19.57
CA TYR A 85 -4.43 2.70 19.53
C TYR A 85 -4.45 3.58 18.29
N PHE A 86 -3.29 4.10 17.87
CA PHE A 86 -3.15 4.87 16.64
C PHE A 86 -3.51 4.03 15.42
N ILE A 87 -2.91 2.84 15.26
CA ILE A 87 -3.20 1.95 14.13
C ILE A 87 -4.67 1.49 14.13
N ALA A 88 -5.23 1.16 15.29
CA ALA A 88 -6.63 0.79 15.43
C ALA A 88 -7.56 1.92 14.99
N GLU A 89 -7.26 3.17 15.35
CA GLU A 89 -8.04 4.31 14.90
C GLU A 89 -7.89 4.57 13.40
N VAL A 90 -6.70 4.42 12.82
CA VAL A 90 -6.53 4.50 11.37
C VAL A 90 -7.37 3.44 10.67
N LEU A 91 -7.41 2.22 11.20
CA LEU A 91 -8.23 1.14 10.65
C LEU A 91 -9.74 1.46 10.76
N ARG A 92 -10.20 1.99 11.89
CA ARG A 92 -11.59 2.47 12.08
C ARG A 92 -11.97 3.58 11.10
N ILE A 93 -11.10 4.59 10.93
CA ILE A 93 -11.31 5.68 9.95
C ILE A 93 -11.50 5.12 8.54
N ASN A 94 -10.88 3.97 8.23
CA ASN A 94 -10.93 3.34 6.90
C ASN A 94 -11.96 2.21 6.79
N GLY A 95 -12.86 2.08 7.77
CA GLY A 95 -14.04 1.21 7.72
C GLY A 95 -13.84 -0.19 8.28
N GLU A 96 -12.73 -0.48 8.95
CA GLU A 96 -12.55 -1.74 9.69
C GLU A 96 -13.18 -1.61 11.09
N SER A 97 -13.87 -2.66 11.53
CA SER A 97 -14.46 -2.70 12.87
C SER A 97 -13.44 -3.21 13.88
N ILE A 98 -12.79 -2.30 14.60
CA ILE A 98 -11.82 -2.63 15.65
C ILE A 98 -12.28 -2.00 16.96
N ASP A 99 -12.38 -2.81 18.01
CA ASP A 99 -12.82 -2.38 19.32
C ASP A 99 -11.87 -1.32 19.93
N ASP A 100 -12.44 -0.41 20.74
CA ASP A 100 -11.69 0.67 21.40
C ASP A 100 -10.70 0.15 22.45
N SER A 101 -10.88 -1.09 22.96
CA SER A 101 -9.99 -1.71 23.96
C SER A 101 -8.69 -2.29 23.39
N VAL A 102 -8.55 -2.38 22.07
CA VAL A 102 -7.35 -2.95 21.42
C VAL A 102 -6.16 -2.01 21.63
N CYS A 103 -5.21 -2.42 22.47
CA CYS A 103 -4.17 -1.53 22.99
C CYS A 103 -2.74 -2.08 22.89
N ASN A 104 -2.55 -3.36 22.52
CA ASN A 104 -1.23 -3.96 22.35
C ASN A 104 -1.07 -4.77 21.05
N THR A 105 0.18 -5.01 20.67
CA THR A 105 0.52 -5.63 19.38
C THR A 105 0.02 -7.07 19.29
N THR A 106 0.00 -7.80 20.40
CA THR A 106 -0.54 -9.17 20.46
C THR A 106 -2.04 -9.21 20.10
N GLN A 107 -2.86 -8.34 20.71
CA GLN A 107 -4.28 -8.24 20.41
C GLN A 107 -4.53 -7.84 18.94
N LEU A 108 -3.83 -6.81 18.46
CA LEU A 108 -3.97 -6.35 17.08
C LEU A 108 -3.59 -7.46 16.09
N LEU A 109 -2.47 -8.15 16.31
CA LEU A 109 -2.03 -9.26 15.45
C LEU A 109 -3.02 -10.43 15.47
N HIS A 110 -3.64 -10.72 16.61
CA HIS A 110 -4.68 -11.74 16.69
C HIS A 110 -5.89 -11.39 15.82
N ILE A 111 -6.40 -10.16 15.93
CA ILE A 111 -7.53 -9.65 15.13
C ILE A 111 -7.17 -9.69 13.64
N MET A 112 -6.02 -9.13 13.25
CA MET A 112 -5.61 -9.10 11.84
C MET A 112 -5.49 -10.51 11.24
N LYS A 113 -4.95 -11.48 12.00
CA LYS A 113 -4.88 -12.88 11.54
C LYS A 113 -6.28 -13.49 11.37
N LYS A 114 -7.17 -13.27 12.34
CA LYS A 114 -8.57 -13.73 12.28
C LYS A 114 -9.30 -13.15 11.07
N ASP A 115 -9.03 -11.88 10.75
CA ASP A 115 -9.63 -11.15 9.63
C ASP A 115 -8.92 -11.42 8.28
N GLY A 116 -8.09 -12.46 8.22
CA GLY A 116 -7.51 -12.96 6.97
C GLY A 116 -6.33 -12.15 6.43
N TRP A 117 -5.80 -11.20 7.20
CA TRP A 117 -4.59 -10.48 6.82
C TRP A 117 -3.40 -11.44 6.68
N LYS A 118 -2.50 -11.13 5.76
CA LYS A 118 -1.32 -11.92 5.44
C LYS A 118 -0.08 -11.26 6.01
N LYS A 119 0.81 -12.08 6.56
CA LYS A 119 2.12 -11.69 7.07
C LYS A 119 3.18 -11.87 5.99
N ASN A 120 4.11 -10.93 5.87
CA ASN A 120 5.29 -11.06 5.02
C ASN A 120 6.51 -10.40 5.70
N LYS A 121 7.66 -11.08 5.65
CA LYS A 121 8.93 -10.64 6.27
C LYS A 121 9.87 -9.94 5.28
N ASN A 122 9.59 -9.96 3.98
CA ASN A 122 10.44 -9.33 2.97
C ASN A 122 10.05 -7.86 2.80
N TYR A 123 10.75 -6.96 3.49
CA TYR A 123 10.48 -5.52 3.42
C TYR A 123 10.53 -4.98 1.99
N LYS A 124 11.32 -5.54 1.06
CA LYS A 124 11.34 -5.10 -0.35
C LYS A 124 9.99 -5.28 -1.07
N LYS A 125 9.06 -6.04 -0.48
CA LYS A 125 7.68 -6.22 -0.97
C LYS A 125 6.65 -5.29 -0.31
N LEU A 126 7.10 -4.38 0.56
CA LEU A 126 6.25 -3.37 1.17
C LEU A 126 5.59 -2.52 0.10
N LYS A 127 4.32 -2.21 0.32
CA LYS A 127 3.53 -1.29 -0.48
C LYS A 127 2.88 -0.25 0.41
N PRO A 128 2.63 0.97 -0.09
CA PRO A 128 1.95 2.00 0.67
C PRO A 128 0.66 1.50 1.33
N GLY A 129 0.47 1.86 2.60
CA GLY A 129 -0.66 1.44 3.43
C GLY A 129 -0.48 0.11 4.17
N ASP A 130 0.61 -0.63 3.93
CA ASP A 130 0.93 -1.83 4.71
C ASP A 130 1.24 -1.47 6.17
N ILE A 131 0.79 -2.33 7.10
CA ILE A 131 1.04 -2.14 8.54
C ILE A 131 2.26 -2.95 8.94
N CYS A 132 3.30 -2.25 9.38
CA CYS A 132 4.58 -2.81 9.77
C CYS A 132 4.65 -3.03 11.29
N PHE A 133 5.48 -4.00 11.66
CA PHE A 133 5.78 -4.37 13.03
C PHE A 133 7.30 -4.53 13.18
N THR A 134 7.84 -4.02 14.27
CA THR A 134 9.27 -4.09 14.59
C THR A 134 9.65 -5.45 15.19
N THR A 135 10.94 -5.65 15.48
CA THR A 135 11.40 -6.68 16.41
C THR A 135 10.92 -6.38 17.83
N ASP A 136 11.17 -7.29 18.77
CA ASP A 136 11.13 -6.93 20.18
C ASP A 136 12.33 -6.05 20.59
N GLU A 137 12.37 -5.67 21.86
CA GLU A 137 13.41 -4.82 22.47
C GLU A 137 14.81 -5.47 22.46
N ASN A 138 14.87 -6.81 22.39
CA ASN A 138 16.10 -7.59 22.30
C ASN A 138 16.46 -7.96 20.85
N LEU A 139 15.80 -7.32 19.87
CA LEU A 139 15.97 -7.56 18.43
C LEU A 139 15.57 -8.96 17.97
N ASN A 140 14.83 -9.70 18.80
CA ASN A 140 14.32 -11.02 18.45
C ASN A 140 13.14 -10.87 17.47
N LYS A 141 13.26 -11.58 16.34
CA LYS A 141 12.24 -11.59 15.27
C LYS A 141 11.04 -12.48 15.58
N ASP A 142 11.15 -13.32 16.60
CA ASP A 142 10.07 -14.19 17.06
C ASP A 142 9.43 -13.69 18.38
N GLY A 143 9.95 -12.58 18.94
CA GLY A 143 9.38 -11.89 20.09
C GLY A 143 8.14 -11.04 19.78
N ILE A 144 7.63 -10.35 20.81
CA ILE A 144 6.49 -9.44 20.69
C ILE A 144 6.99 -8.10 20.13
N PRO A 145 6.48 -7.62 18.98
CA PRO A 145 6.91 -6.35 18.41
C PRO A 145 6.71 -5.18 19.40
N THR A 146 7.75 -4.36 19.55
CA THR A 146 7.69 -3.14 20.39
C THR A 146 6.79 -2.07 19.80
N HIS A 147 6.70 -2.02 18.46
CA HIS A 147 6.07 -0.93 17.75
C HIS A 147 5.37 -1.38 16.47
N THR A 148 4.39 -0.59 16.05
CA THR A 148 3.69 -0.75 14.79
C THR A 148 3.45 0.60 14.13
N TYR A 149 3.55 0.62 12.80
CA TYR A 149 3.48 1.85 11.99
C TYR A 149 2.94 1.54 10.60
N ILE A 150 2.54 2.58 9.86
CA ILE A 150 2.08 2.45 8.47
C ILE A 150 3.23 2.82 7.54
N PHE A 151 3.54 1.94 6.59
CA PHE A 151 4.48 2.25 5.53
C PHE A 151 3.82 3.15 4.49
N MET A 152 4.42 4.30 4.19
CA MET A 152 3.89 5.27 3.23
C MET A 152 4.66 5.25 1.91
N GLY A 153 5.94 4.92 1.93
CA GLY A 153 6.76 4.82 0.72
C GLY A 153 8.25 4.79 1.05
N TRP A 154 9.06 4.31 0.11
CA TRP A 154 10.51 4.40 0.21
C TRP A 154 10.95 5.85 -0.01
N ALA A 155 11.99 6.27 0.71
CA ALA A 155 12.52 7.62 0.58
C ALA A 155 13.20 7.85 -0.78
N GLU A 156 13.84 6.81 -1.30
CA GLU A 156 14.53 6.80 -2.59
C GLU A 156 14.24 5.48 -3.32
N GLU A 157 14.01 5.56 -4.62
CA GLU A 157 13.74 4.37 -5.44
C GLU A 157 14.95 3.43 -5.45
N GLY A 158 14.70 2.13 -5.27
CA GLY A 158 15.75 1.11 -5.24
C GLY A 158 16.56 1.05 -3.94
N LYS A 159 16.40 2.02 -3.02
CA LYS A 159 16.96 1.97 -1.66
C LYS A 159 15.88 1.59 -0.65
N TYR A 160 16.27 0.74 0.31
CA TYR A 160 15.33 0.05 1.19
C TYR A 160 15.66 0.21 2.68
N ASP A 161 16.47 1.19 3.03
CA ASP A 161 16.86 1.52 4.40
C ASP A 161 15.92 2.56 5.01
N TYR A 162 15.64 3.65 4.31
CA TYR A 162 14.77 4.74 4.77
C TYR A 162 13.40 4.73 4.10
N ALA A 163 12.37 4.86 4.92
CA ALA A 163 10.98 4.95 4.49
C ALA A 163 10.26 6.11 5.16
N TYR A 164 9.34 6.71 4.42
CA TYR A 164 8.31 7.56 5.01
C TYR A 164 7.26 6.66 5.69
N ILE A 165 6.91 7.01 6.94
CA ILE A 165 5.97 6.26 7.76
C ILE A 165 4.98 7.18 8.47
N CYS A 166 3.84 6.62 8.90
CA CYS A 166 2.92 7.26 9.84
C CYS A 166 2.81 6.44 11.13
N ASP A 167 3.04 7.07 12.29
CA ASP A 167 2.84 6.43 13.61
C ASP A 167 2.60 7.44 14.76
N ASN A 168 2.52 6.94 16.00
CA ASN A 168 2.30 7.76 17.20
C ASN A 168 3.57 8.37 17.83
N GLN A 169 4.77 8.16 17.27
CA GLN A 169 6.04 8.62 17.85
C GLN A 169 6.34 10.10 17.53
N ALA A 170 5.32 10.90 17.22
CA ALA A 170 5.46 12.29 16.81
C ALA A 170 6.34 13.14 17.75
N LYS A 171 6.32 12.88 19.07
CA LYS A 171 7.20 13.55 20.05
C LYS A 171 8.70 13.42 19.73
N ASP A 172 9.09 12.26 19.20
CA ASP A 172 10.48 11.96 18.84
C ASP A 172 10.87 12.64 17.53
N TYR A 173 9.90 12.89 16.64
CA TYR A 173 10.09 13.45 15.30
C TYR A 173 9.61 14.90 15.16
N SER A 174 9.74 15.69 16.22
CA SER A 174 9.41 17.14 16.24
C SER A 174 7.95 17.42 15.89
N GLY A 175 7.04 16.65 16.47
CA GLY A 175 5.59 16.77 16.29
C GLY A 175 5.06 16.13 15.00
N ARG A 176 5.91 15.45 14.22
CA ARG A 176 5.53 14.88 12.92
C ARG A 176 5.07 13.44 13.05
N ILE A 177 3.76 13.22 12.85
CA ILE A 177 3.15 11.88 12.71
C ILE A 177 3.63 11.20 11.43
N TYR A 178 3.75 11.98 10.34
CA TYR A 178 4.33 11.54 9.08
C TYR A 178 5.80 11.96 9.01
N HIS A 179 6.72 11.00 9.04
CA HIS A 179 8.15 11.28 9.11
C HIS A 179 8.99 10.18 8.45
N LEU A 180 10.27 10.49 8.26
CA LEU A 180 11.28 9.59 7.72
C LEU A 180 11.87 8.73 8.84
N ARG A 181 12.04 7.43 8.60
CA ARG A 181 12.64 6.49 9.55
C ARG A 181 13.54 5.48 8.84
N ASN A 182 14.67 5.13 9.46
CA ASN A 182 15.40 3.93 9.06
C ASN A 182 14.66 2.69 9.57
N ILE A 183 14.24 1.81 8.66
CA ILE A 183 13.47 0.63 9.05
C ILE A 183 14.33 -0.64 9.10
N THR A 184 15.58 -0.62 8.66
CA THR A 184 16.42 -1.85 8.56
C THR A 184 17.43 -1.99 9.69
N LYS A 185 17.78 -0.89 10.36
CA LYS A 185 18.76 -0.83 11.43
C LYS A 185 18.14 -0.23 12.69
N ILE A 186 18.79 -0.49 13.82
CA ILE A 186 18.51 0.23 15.05
C ILE A 186 18.88 1.70 14.85
N ASP A 187 18.04 2.57 15.37
CA ASP A 187 18.28 4.01 15.40
C ASP A 187 18.01 4.57 16.80
N THR A 188 18.53 5.75 17.12
CA THR A 188 18.26 6.45 18.38
C THR A 188 17.83 7.88 18.07
N ILE A 189 16.55 8.17 18.29
CA ILE A 189 15.95 9.47 18.02
C ILE A 189 15.53 10.10 19.35
N LYS A 190 16.09 11.27 19.68
CA LYS A 190 15.85 11.98 20.96
C LYS A 190 15.97 11.08 22.19
N GLY A 191 16.99 10.22 22.21
CA GLY A 191 17.26 9.30 23.32
C GLY A 191 16.33 8.08 23.39
N SER A 192 15.43 7.88 22.43
CA SER A 192 14.60 6.69 22.32
C SER A 192 15.09 5.77 21.21
N THR A 193 15.34 4.51 21.56
CA THR A 193 15.65 3.44 20.61
C THR A 193 14.51 3.22 19.63
N LYS A 194 14.85 2.94 18.37
CA LYS A 194 13.94 2.57 17.29
C LYS A 194 14.34 1.21 16.77
N GLU A 195 13.56 0.21 17.13
CA GLU A 195 13.79 -1.16 16.68
C GLU A 195 13.57 -1.29 15.16
N PRO A 196 14.34 -2.15 14.48
CA PRO A 196 14.18 -2.38 13.06
C PRO A 196 12.88 -3.12 12.74
N PHE A 197 12.47 -3.03 11.49
CA PHE A 197 11.40 -3.80 10.87
C PHE A 197 11.62 -5.31 11.07
N ASN A 198 10.52 -6.02 11.31
CA ASN A 198 10.49 -7.48 11.36
C ASN A 198 9.56 -8.06 10.28
N PHE A 199 8.32 -7.58 10.22
CA PHE A 199 7.33 -8.02 9.23
C PHE A 199 6.26 -6.96 8.99
N PHE A 200 5.48 -7.14 7.94
CA PHE A 200 4.25 -6.38 7.71
C PHE A 200 3.04 -7.29 7.53
N MET A 201 1.88 -6.71 7.75
CA MET A 201 0.57 -7.29 7.57
C MET A 201 -0.19 -6.53 6.49
N TYR A 202 -0.86 -7.25 5.59
CA TYR A 202 -1.66 -6.68 4.50
C TYR A 202 -2.89 -7.53 4.16
N LYS A 203 -3.93 -6.94 3.56
CA LYS A 203 -5.02 -7.71 2.93
C LYS A 203 -4.69 -7.98 1.47
N LYS A 204 -5.05 -9.16 0.96
CA LYS A 204 -4.94 -9.46 -0.48
C LYS A 204 -6.13 -8.86 -1.23
N LYS A 205 -5.92 -8.50 -2.50
CA LYS A 205 -7.00 -8.16 -3.44
C LYS A 205 -8.01 -9.29 -3.53
N GLY A 206 -9.29 -8.94 -3.60
CA GLY A 206 -10.40 -9.89 -3.66
C GLY A 206 -10.80 -10.51 -2.33
N PHE A 207 -10.18 -10.13 -1.21
CA PHE A 207 -10.69 -10.51 0.11
C PHE A 207 -11.89 -9.63 0.46
N ILE A 208 -13.10 -10.15 0.22
CA ILE A 208 -14.33 -9.58 0.79
C ILE A 208 -14.32 -9.97 2.26
N SER A 209 -14.25 -9.00 3.17
CA SER A 209 -14.49 -9.30 4.58
C SER A 209 -15.87 -9.92 4.67
N LYS A 210 -15.99 -11.11 5.27
CA LYS A 210 -17.30 -11.63 5.65
C LYS A 210 -17.96 -10.55 6.50
N MET A 211 -18.93 -9.85 5.93
CA MET A 211 -19.79 -8.96 6.71
C MET A 211 -20.41 -9.85 7.79
N GLY A 212 -20.29 -9.40 9.04
CA GLY A 212 -20.74 -10.14 10.21
C GLY A 212 -22.21 -10.49 10.08
N GLY A 213 -22.51 -11.79 10.06
CA GLY A 213 -23.81 -12.28 10.45
C GLY A 213 -23.83 -12.36 11.97
N ASN A 214 -24.60 -11.48 12.59
CA ASN A 214 -25.38 -11.83 13.77
C ASN A 214 -26.83 -11.94 13.31
#